data_AF-A0A960NTR8-F1
#
_entry.id   AF-A0A960NTR8-F1
#
_cell.length_a   1.000
_cell.length_b   1.000
_cell.length_c   1.000
_cell.angle_alpha   90.00
_cell.angle_beta   90.00
_cell.angle_gamma   90.00
#
_symmetry.space_group_name_H-M   'P 1'
#
loop_
_entity.id
_entity.type
_entity.pdbx_description
1 polymer ?
#
loop_
_entity_poly.entity_id
_entity_poly.type
_entity_poly.pdbx_seq_one_letter_code
_entity_poly.pdbx_strand_id
1 'polypeptide(L)'
;MQNLLRISLFLFFGLSLVQAQRDIGQVSISADIKTVSVRVSANVPELNNLAVQAFSAHGRYRVVASGFSYDIRFAQVSGNQVRVDISRSSGDVVHSETVAGNGPRDALLRAADVAVERTNGVGLKGFFAAKLAFIGERTGKKEIYVSDLFFGDVKQITRDNAQALTPRWSPDGTKLIYTSYFRSGFPDIFQID
;
A
#
# COMPACT_ATOMS: atom_id res chain seq x y z
N MET A 1 -22.05 74.92 -18.83
CA MET A 1 -23.03 73.81 -18.88
C MET A 1 -22.29 72.54 -19.31
N GLN A 2 -22.23 71.58 -18.37
CA GLN A 2 -21.91 70.14 -18.43
C GLN A 2 -20.84 69.59 -19.41
N ASN A 3 -19.68 69.23 -18.85
CA ASN A 3 -18.75 68.22 -19.38
C ASN A 3 -19.32 66.81 -19.09
N LEU A 4 -19.54 66.00 -20.13
CA LEU A 4 -19.94 64.60 -19.99
C LEU A 4 -18.70 63.70 -19.99
N LEU A 5 -18.42 63.09 -18.83
CA LEU A 5 -17.47 61.98 -18.69
C LEU A 5 -18.08 60.71 -19.31
N ARG A 6 -17.37 60.04 -20.23
CA ARG A 6 -17.70 58.68 -20.68
C ARG A 6 -17.02 57.66 -19.76
N ILE A 7 -17.81 56.85 -19.07
CA ILE A 7 -17.34 55.70 -18.31
C ILE A 7 -17.59 54.46 -19.17
N SER A 8 -16.53 53.81 -19.64
CA SER A 8 -16.62 52.52 -20.33
C SER A 8 -16.64 51.39 -19.29
N LEU A 9 -17.74 50.64 -19.25
CA LEU A 9 -17.90 49.45 -18.41
C LEU A 9 -17.34 48.23 -19.16
N PHE A 10 -16.20 47.68 -18.71
CA PHE A 10 -15.70 46.40 -19.19
C PHE A 10 -16.30 45.26 -18.36
N LEU A 11 -17.19 44.46 -18.97
CA LEU A 11 -17.61 43.18 -18.40
C LEU A 11 -16.55 42.11 -18.70
N PHE A 12 -15.88 41.61 -17.66
CA PHE A 12 -15.10 40.38 -17.72
C PHE A 12 -16.04 39.17 -17.58
N PHE A 13 -16.23 38.43 -18.67
CA PHE A 13 -16.82 37.09 -18.59
C PHE A 13 -15.73 36.10 -18.16
N GLY A 14 -15.80 35.60 -16.93
CA GLY A 14 -15.00 34.46 -16.49
C GLY A 14 -15.50 33.20 -17.16
N LEU A 15 -14.74 32.65 -18.12
CA LEU A 15 -14.95 31.29 -18.60
C LEU A 15 -14.46 30.31 -17.52
N SER A 16 -15.38 29.71 -16.77
CA SER A 16 -15.10 28.52 -15.98
C SER A 16 -15.12 27.30 -16.93
N LEU A 17 -13.96 26.66 -17.10
CA LEU A 17 -13.89 25.33 -17.69
C LEU A 17 -14.50 24.35 -16.69
N VAL A 18 -15.79 24.03 -16.84
CA VAL A 18 -16.41 22.91 -16.13
C VAL A 18 -15.85 21.63 -16.74
N GLN A 19 -14.86 21.05 -16.06
CA GLN A 19 -14.38 19.73 -16.38
C GLN A 19 -15.51 18.75 -16.02
N ALA A 20 -16.19 18.21 -17.03
CA ALA A 20 -17.30 17.28 -16.84
C ALA A 20 -16.79 15.99 -16.18
N GLN A 21 -16.81 15.96 -14.85
CA GLN A 21 -16.66 14.73 -14.09
C GLN A 21 -17.89 13.87 -14.41
N ARG A 22 -17.70 12.85 -15.25
CA ARG A 22 -18.76 11.87 -15.53
C ARG A 22 -19.00 11.08 -14.25
N ASP A 23 -20.11 11.38 -13.59
CA ASP A 23 -20.66 10.56 -12.53
C ASP A 23 -21.08 9.21 -13.15
N ILE A 24 -20.39 8.14 -12.74
CA ILE A 24 -20.67 6.77 -13.19
C ILE A 24 -21.76 6.11 -12.35
N GLY A 25 -22.37 6.85 -11.41
CA GLY A 25 -23.32 6.33 -10.46
C GLY A 25 -22.68 5.34 -9.48
N GLN A 26 -23.52 4.68 -8.70
CA GLN A 26 -23.08 3.64 -7.78
C GLN A 26 -22.70 2.38 -8.58
N VAL A 27 -21.40 2.11 -8.70
CA VAL A 27 -20.91 0.85 -9.27
C VAL A 27 -21.04 -0.25 -8.21
N SER A 28 -22.09 -1.08 -8.33
CA SER A 28 -22.23 -2.28 -7.51
C SER A 28 -21.59 -3.47 -8.22
N ILE A 29 -20.43 -3.90 -7.71
CA ILE A 29 -19.79 -5.14 -8.16
C ILE A 29 -20.37 -6.27 -7.29
N SER A 30 -21.33 -7.02 -7.84
CA SER A 30 -21.81 -8.25 -7.21
C SER A 30 -21.10 -9.43 -7.86
N ALA A 31 -20.04 -9.89 -7.22
CA ALA A 31 -19.35 -11.12 -7.59
C ALA A 31 -19.64 -12.14 -6.49
N ASP A 32 -20.10 -13.35 -6.86
CA ASP A 32 -20.23 -14.49 -5.94
C ASP A 32 -18.84 -15.06 -5.63
N ILE A 33 -18.01 -14.21 -5.02
CA ILE A 33 -16.69 -14.59 -4.55
C ILE A 33 -16.94 -15.15 -3.16
N LYS A 34 -16.67 -16.44 -2.97
CA LYS A 34 -16.64 -17.06 -1.63
C LYS A 34 -15.56 -16.39 -0.76
N THR A 35 -15.83 -15.20 -0.21
CA THR A 35 -14.89 -14.48 0.65
C THR A 35 -14.85 -15.10 2.03
N VAL A 36 -13.70 -15.04 2.71
CA VAL A 36 -13.57 -15.42 4.11
C VAL A 36 -13.91 -14.20 4.99
N SER A 37 -14.95 -14.31 5.82
CA SER A 37 -15.27 -13.24 6.78
C SER A 37 -14.29 -13.26 7.94
N VAL A 38 -13.67 -12.13 8.24
CA VAL A 38 -12.68 -12.01 9.31
C VAL A 38 -12.98 -10.79 10.18
N ARG A 39 -12.76 -10.91 11.48
CA ARG A 39 -12.57 -9.75 12.35
C ARG A 39 -11.08 -9.53 12.50
N VAL A 40 -10.63 -8.29 12.33
CA VAL A 40 -9.21 -7.93 12.40
C VAL A 40 -9.05 -6.84 13.44
N SER A 41 -8.10 -7.01 14.35
CA SER A 41 -7.78 -6.01 15.36
C SER A 41 -6.30 -6.02 15.72
N ALA A 42 -5.78 -4.87 16.18
CA ALA A 42 -4.47 -4.80 16.81
C ALA A 42 -4.49 -3.97 18.10
N ASN A 43 -3.58 -4.27 19.04
CA ASN A 43 -3.46 -3.52 20.30
C ASN A 43 -2.87 -2.11 20.16
N VAL A 44 -2.19 -1.81 19.05
CA VAL A 44 -1.63 -0.50 18.73
C VAL A 44 -2.47 0.14 17.61
N PRO A 45 -3.00 1.38 17.79
CA PRO A 45 -3.91 2.00 16.81
C PRO A 45 -3.38 2.09 15.38
N GLU A 46 -2.11 2.44 15.21
CA GLU A 46 -1.47 2.58 13.89
C GLU A 46 -1.36 1.21 13.20
N LEU A 47 -1.02 0.16 13.96
CA LEU A 47 -0.98 -1.21 13.45
C LEU A 47 -2.39 -1.75 13.18
N ASN A 48 -3.38 -1.35 13.97
CA ASN A 48 -4.77 -1.72 13.74
C ASN A 48 -5.27 -1.19 12.39
N ASN A 49 -5.01 0.09 12.12
CA ASN A 49 -5.37 0.71 10.85
C ASN A 49 -4.69 0.00 9.66
N LEU A 50 -3.40 -0.32 9.80
CA LEU A 50 -2.66 -1.05 8.77
C LEU A 50 -3.20 -2.47 8.57
N ALA A 51 -3.50 -3.21 9.63
CA ALA A 51 -4.04 -4.56 9.53
C ALA A 51 -5.40 -4.57 8.84
N VAL A 52 -6.30 -3.66 9.23
CA VAL A 52 -7.62 -3.52 8.59
C VAL A 52 -7.47 -3.15 7.12
N GLN A 53 -6.59 -2.21 6.78
CA GLN A 53 -6.29 -1.83 5.40
C GLN A 53 -5.78 -3.04 4.59
N ALA A 54 -4.86 -3.82 5.15
CA ALA A 54 -4.26 -4.97 4.47
C ALA A 54 -5.29 -6.04 4.12
N PHE A 55 -6.08 -6.48 5.09
CA PHE A 55 -7.12 -7.48 4.85
C PHE A 55 -8.23 -6.98 3.93
N SER A 56 -8.57 -5.68 4.00
CA SER A 56 -9.56 -5.08 3.08
C SER A 56 -9.05 -5.04 1.63
N ALA A 57 -7.74 -4.85 1.41
CA ALA A 57 -7.14 -4.77 0.08
C ALA A 57 -6.88 -6.14 -0.58
N HIS A 58 -6.83 -7.24 0.19
CA HIS A 58 -6.46 -8.56 -0.33
C HIS A 58 -7.50 -9.17 -1.29
N GLY A 59 -8.78 -8.79 -1.20
CA GLY A 59 -9.86 -9.29 -2.06
C GLY A 59 -10.38 -10.71 -1.72
N ARG A 60 -9.62 -11.55 -1.00
CA ARG A 60 -10.09 -12.84 -0.47
C ARG A 60 -10.93 -12.69 0.80
N TYR A 61 -10.68 -11.63 1.55
CA TYR A 61 -11.24 -11.41 2.88
C TYR A 61 -12.31 -10.33 2.85
N ARG A 62 -13.29 -10.49 3.75
CA ARG A 62 -14.26 -9.46 4.08
C ARG A 62 -14.12 -9.14 5.57
N VAL A 63 -13.66 -7.92 5.88
CA VAL A 63 -13.51 -7.47 7.26
C VAL A 63 -14.88 -7.11 7.84
N VAL A 64 -15.26 -7.73 8.95
CA VAL A 64 -16.57 -7.57 9.61
C VAL A 64 -16.42 -7.47 11.13
N ALA A 65 -17.34 -6.76 11.80
CA ALA A 65 -17.34 -6.66 13.26
C ALA A 65 -17.93 -7.90 13.97
N SER A 66 -18.90 -8.56 13.32
CA SER A 66 -19.60 -9.76 13.78
C SER A 66 -19.89 -10.69 12.60
N GLY A 67 -20.25 -11.96 12.87
CA GLY A 67 -20.46 -12.96 11.81
C GLY A 67 -19.17 -13.32 11.04
N PHE A 68 -18.01 -13.13 11.67
CA PHE A 68 -16.72 -13.56 11.14
C PHE A 68 -16.55 -15.07 11.25
N SER A 69 -15.76 -15.65 10.35
CA SER A 69 -15.32 -17.05 10.43
C SER A 69 -14.07 -17.17 11.31
N TYR A 70 -13.18 -16.17 11.22
CA TYR A 70 -11.97 -16.07 12.03
C TYR A 70 -11.85 -14.71 12.70
N ASP A 71 -11.37 -14.71 13.95
CA ASP A 71 -10.90 -13.52 14.66
C ASP A 71 -9.38 -13.50 14.60
N ILE A 72 -8.81 -12.47 13.98
CA ILE A 72 -7.37 -12.29 13.79
C ILE A 72 -6.96 -11.09 14.62
N ARG A 73 -6.19 -11.34 15.67
CA ARG A 73 -5.74 -10.33 16.63
C ARG A 73 -4.23 -10.19 16.56
N PHE A 74 -3.76 -8.96 16.42
CA PHE A 74 -2.35 -8.62 16.41
C PHE A 74 -1.96 -7.93 17.72
N ALA A 75 -0.86 -8.34 18.31
CA ALA A 75 -0.31 -7.71 19.50
C ALA A 75 1.16 -7.37 19.29
N GLN A 76 1.52 -6.08 19.29
CA GLN A 76 2.93 -5.70 19.33
C GLN A 76 3.54 -6.16 20.66
N VAL A 77 4.55 -7.04 20.57
CA VAL A 77 5.25 -7.65 21.71
C VAL A 77 6.51 -6.85 22.05
N SER A 78 7.20 -6.32 21.04
CA SER A 78 8.39 -5.48 21.18
C SER A 78 8.48 -4.47 20.02
N GLY A 79 9.55 -3.67 19.98
CA GLY A 79 9.77 -2.69 18.89
C GLY A 79 9.82 -3.30 17.48
N ASN A 80 10.08 -4.60 17.34
CA ASN A 80 10.20 -5.27 16.04
C ASN A 80 9.51 -6.64 15.99
N GLN A 81 8.64 -6.95 16.95
CA GLN A 81 7.91 -8.22 17.00
C GLN A 81 6.41 -7.98 17.21
N VAL A 82 5.61 -8.71 16.44
CA VAL A 82 4.14 -8.72 16.53
C VAL A 82 3.68 -10.16 16.64
N ARG A 83 2.88 -10.46 17.66
CA ARG A 83 2.14 -11.71 17.76
C ARG A 83 0.87 -11.63 16.94
N VAL A 84 0.55 -12.71 16.24
CA VAL A 84 -0.74 -12.95 15.62
C VAL A 84 -1.42 -14.12 16.32
N ASP A 85 -2.65 -13.88 16.81
CA ASP A 85 -3.53 -14.88 17.39
C ASP A 85 -4.74 -15.04 16.48
N ILE A 86 -5.03 -16.28 16.09
CA ILE A 86 -6.13 -16.63 15.18
C ILE A 86 -7.05 -17.60 15.91
N SER A 87 -8.33 -17.26 16.02
CA SER A 87 -9.35 -18.16 16.53
C SER A 87 -10.55 -18.23 15.60
N ARG A 88 -11.33 -19.31 15.67
CA ARG A 88 -12.65 -19.39 15.03
C ARG A 88 -13.66 -18.54 15.80
N SER A 89 -14.82 -18.30 15.19
CA SER A 89 -15.96 -17.66 15.88
C SER A 89 -16.47 -18.43 17.10
N SER A 90 -16.23 -19.74 17.16
CA SER A 90 -16.49 -20.60 18.33
C SER A 90 -15.55 -20.32 19.51
N GLY A 91 -14.44 -19.60 19.30
CA GLY A 91 -13.38 -19.39 20.29
C GLY A 91 -12.21 -20.37 20.17
N ASP A 92 -12.32 -21.42 19.35
CA ASP A 92 -11.25 -22.39 19.15
C ASP A 92 -10.01 -21.72 18.57
N VAL A 93 -8.86 -21.90 19.22
CA VAL A 93 -7.58 -21.38 18.74
C VAL A 93 -7.14 -22.17 17.50
N VAL A 94 -6.84 -21.45 16.43
CA VAL A 94 -6.34 -21.98 15.15
C VAL A 94 -4.83 -21.88 15.09
N HIS A 95 -4.26 -20.74 15.49
CA HIS A 95 -2.82 -20.48 15.43
C HIS A 95 -2.44 -19.34 16.39
N SER A 96 -1.22 -19.38 16.93
CA SER A 96 -0.62 -18.27 17.67
C SER A 96 0.89 -18.27 17.42
N GLU A 97 1.44 -17.15 16.99
CA GLU A 97 2.86 -17.03 16.67
C GLU A 97 3.36 -15.60 16.81
N THR A 98 4.59 -15.42 17.33
CA THR A 98 5.28 -14.13 17.34
C THR A 98 6.21 -14.03 16.14
N VAL A 99 6.02 -13.00 15.31
CA VAL A 99 6.77 -12.76 14.09
C VAL A 99 7.64 -11.52 14.24
N ALA A 100 8.91 -11.63 13.83
CA ALA A 100 9.86 -10.52 13.80
C ALA A 100 9.89 -9.83 12.43
N GLY A 101 10.23 -8.54 12.42
CA GLY A 101 10.47 -7.77 11.19
C GLY A 101 11.51 -6.67 11.40
N ASN A 102 11.69 -5.81 10.38
CA ASN A 102 12.62 -4.67 10.44
C ASN A 102 12.08 -3.46 11.25
N GLY A 103 10.94 -3.65 11.93
CA GLY A 103 10.20 -2.65 12.68
C GLY A 103 8.77 -3.15 12.92
N PRO A 104 7.94 -2.41 13.67
CA PRO A 104 6.62 -2.90 14.08
C PRO A 104 5.67 -3.04 12.88
N ARG A 105 5.79 -2.14 11.90
CA ARG A 105 5.05 -2.18 10.64
C ARG A 105 5.38 -3.41 9.79
N ASP A 106 6.67 -3.69 9.58
CA ASP A 106 7.12 -4.85 8.81
C ASP A 106 6.77 -6.16 9.52
N ALA A 107 6.91 -6.21 10.85
CA ALA A 107 6.51 -7.35 11.67
C ALA A 107 5.00 -7.62 11.57
N LEU A 108 4.16 -6.58 11.59
CA LEU A 108 2.71 -6.73 11.39
C LEU A 108 2.38 -7.32 10.03
N LEU A 109 2.98 -6.81 8.94
CA LEU A 109 2.70 -7.30 7.59
C LEU A 109 3.11 -8.76 7.42
N ARG A 110 4.24 -9.17 8.00
CA ARG A 110 4.67 -10.59 8.04
C ARG A 110 3.73 -11.46 8.88
N ALA A 111 3.28 -10.95 10.03
CA ALA A 111 2.29 -11.65 10.85
C ALA A 111 0.94 -11.79 10.13
N ALA A 112 0.56 -10.78 9.35
CA ALA A 112 -0.63 -10.83 8.50
C ALA A 112 -0.49 -11.87 7.39
N ASP A 113 0.71 -12.07 6.83
CA ASP A 113 0.98 -13.14 5.86
C ASP A 113 0.80 -14.54 6.47
N VAL A 114 1.25 -14.74 7.72
CA VAL A 114 0.97 -15.96 8.47
C VAL A 114 -0.55 -16.16 8.61
N ALA A 115 -1.29 -15.11 8.96
CA ALA A 115 -2.75 -15.20 9.05
C ALA A 115 -3.41 -15.54 7.71
N VAL A 116 -2.90 -15.01 6.59
CA VAL A 116 -3.38 -15.39 5.26
C VAL A 116 -3.20 -16.88 5.04
N GLU A 117 -2.00 -17.42 5.24
CA GLU A 117 -1.69 -18.83 5.04
C GLU A 117 -2.55 -19.78 5.88
N ARG A 118 -2.95 -19.34 7.09
CA ARG A 118 -3.77 -20.14 8.01
C ARG A 118 -5.27 -20.07 7.74
N THR A 119 -5.76 -19.00 7.11
CA THR A 119 -7.21 -18.73 7.03
C THR A 119 -7.78 -18.69 5.61
N ASN A 120 -6.95 -18.64 4.56
CA ASN A 120 -7.45 -18.47 3.18
C ASN A 120 -8.23 -19.69 2.63
N GLY A 121 -7.92 -20.90 3.12
CA GLY A 121 -8.60 -22.15 2.75
C GLY A 121 -8.29 -22.73 1.36
N VAL A 122 -7.35 -22.14 0.61
CA VAL A 122 -7.00 -22.51 -0.77
C VAL A 122 -5.49 -22.62 -1.00
N GLY A 123 -4.68 -22.60 0.07
CA GLY A 123 -3.21 -22.74 -0.01
C GLY A 123 -2.48 -21.50 -0.52
N LEU A 124 -3.11 -20.33 -0.53
CA LEU A 124 -2.45 -19.07 -0.91
C LEU A 124 -1.38 -18.67 0.11
N LYS A 125 -0.28 -18.12 -0.41
CA LYS A 125 0.75 -17.45 0.37
C LYS A 125 0.35 -16.01 0.67
N GLY A 126 0.76 -15.52 1.84
CA GLY A 126 0.70 -14.10 2.14
C GLY A 126 1.71 -13.33 1.29
N PHE A 127 1.39 -12.07 1.00
CA PHE A 127 2.24 -11.16 0.23
C PHE A 127 2.30 -9.75 0.81
N PHE A 128 1.67 -9.49 1.96
CA PHE A 128 1.62 -8.17 2.59
C PHE A 128 3.00 -7.62 2.95
N ALA A 129 3.96 -8.48 3.31
CA ALA A 129 5.34 -8.06 3.60
C ALA A 129 6.19 -7.84 2.33
N ALA A 130 5.64 -8.05 1.14
CA ALA A 130 6.34 -7.79 -0.12
C ALA A 130 6.74 -6.32 -0.26
N LYS A 131 7.78 -6.08 -1.06
CA LYS A 131 8.30 -4.74 -1.36
C LYS A 131 7.96 -4.34 -2.79
N LEU A 132 7.63 -3.06 -2.96
CA LEU A 132 7.47 -2.41 -4.26
C LEU A 132 8.74 -1.65 -4.58
N ALA A 133 9.20 -1.75 -5.83
CA ALA A 133 10.16 -0.81 -6.39
C ALA A 133 9.47 0.06 -7.44
N PHE A 134 9.71 1.36 -7.39
CA PHE A 134 9.06 2.32 -8.28
C PHE A 134 9.96 3.53 -8.53
N ILE A 135 9.64 4.29 -9.57
CA ILE A 135 10.36 5.52 -9.92
C ILE A 135 9.64 6.70 -9.25
N GLY A 136 10.40 7.58 -8.61
CA GLY A 136 9.90 8.84 -8.04
C GLY A 136 10.77 10.02 -8.46
N GLU A 137 10.20 11.23 -8.46
CA GLU A 137 10.88 12.46 -8.86
C GLU A 137 11.00 13.48 -7.72
N ARG A 138 11.02 13.02 -6.47
CA ARG A 138 10.97 13.88 -5.27
C ARG A 138 12.23 14.74 -5.09
N THR A 139 13.34 14.35 -5.72
CA THR A 139 14.63 15.05 -5.67
C THR A 139 14.92 15.87 -6.93
N GLY A 140 13.95 16.03 -7.84
CA GLY A 140 14.12 16.75 -9.10
C GLY A 140 14.71 15.92 -10.24
N LYS A 141 15.05 14.65 -10.00
CA LYS A 141 15.43 13.64 -11.00
C LYS A 141 14.68 12.34 -10.73
N LYS A 142 14.54 11.50 -11.76
CA LYS A 142 13.95 10.17 -11.64
C LYS A 142 14.91 9.27 -10.87
N GLU A 143 14.51 8.88 -9.68
CA GLU A 143 15.27 7.99 -8.81
C GLU A 143 14.40 6.77 -8.45
N ILE A 144 15.03 5.66 -8.08
CA ILE A 144 14.34 4.46 -7.66
C ILE A 144 14.08 4.56 -6.16
N TYR A 145 12.85 4.24 -5.80
CA TYR A 145 12.37 4.14 -4.43
C TYR A 145 11.84 2.74 -4.17
N VAL A 146 11.96 2.31 -2.92
CA VAL A 146 11.38 1.05 -2.44
C VAL A 146 10.43 1.35 -1.28
N SER A 147 9.33 0.61 -1.21
CA SER A 147 8.42 0.67 -0.06
C SER A 147 7.72 -0.65 0.22
N ASP A 148 7.00 -0.73 1.33
CA ASP A 148 5.95 -1.73 1.52
C ASP A 148 4.75 -1.48 0.58
N LEU A 149 3.83 -2.46 0.50
CA LEU A 149 2.66 -2.39 -0.36
C LEU A 149 1.73 -1.20 -0.09
N PHE A 150 1.80 -0.61 1.11
CA PHE A 150 0.92 0.46 1.57
C PHE A 150 1.68 1.79 1.72
N PHE A 151 2.86 1.91 1.10
CA PHE A 151 3.68 3.12 1.01
C PHE A 151 3.99 3.81 2.36
N GLY A 152 4.04 3.07 3.46
CA GLY A 152 4.32 3.65 4.79
C GLY A 152 5.81 3.69 5.17
N ASP A 153 6.66 2.98 4.44
CA ASP A 153 8.12 2.99 4.61
C ASP A 153 8.81 3.24 3.26
N VAL A 154 8.64 4.44 2.70
CA VAL A 154 9.23 4.81 1.39
C VAL A 154 10.69 5.23 1.58
N LYS A 155 11.60 4.53 0.90
CA LYS A 155 13.05 4.78 0.94
C LYS A 155 13.57 5.05 -0.47
N GLN A 156 14.41 6.08 -0.60
CA GLN A 156 15.17 6.34 -1.82
C GLN A 156 16.37 5.39 -1.89
N ILE A 157 16.47 4.64 -2.98
CA ILE A 157 17.52 3.64 -3.18
C ILE A 157 18.67 4.20 -4.01
N THR A 158 18.36 4.89 -5.12
CA THR A 158 19.39 5.52 -5.97
C THR A 158 19.56 7.00 -5.64
N ARG A 159 20.78 7.51 -5.82
CA ARG A 159 21.12 8.95 -5.73
C ARG A 159 21.99 9.32 -6.91
N ASP A 160 21.55 8.88 -8.08
CA ASP A 160 22.32 8.92 -9.31
C ASP A 160 22.41 10.34 -9.87
N ASN A 161 21.46 11.21 -9.50
CA ASN A 161 21.28 12.54 -10.07
C ASN A 161 21.16 12.52 -11.61
N ALA A 162 20.69 11.38 -12.13
CA ALA A 162 20.42 11.08 -13.52
C ALA A 162 19.06 10.39 -13.62
N GLN A 163 18.64 9.96 -14.83
CA GLN A 163 17.38 9.23 -14.98
C GLN A 163 17.56 7.75 -14.64
N ALA A 164 17.11 7.32 -13.46
CA ALA A 164 16.98 5.91 -13.11
C ALA A 164 15.62 5.37 -13.56
N LEU A 165 15.63 4.26 -14.31
CA LEU A 165 14.48 3.73 -15.03
C LEU A 165 14.35 2.21 -14.84
N THR A 166 13.13 1.71 -15.06
CA THR A 166 12.80 0.28 -15.20
C THR A 166 13.39 -0.62 -14.11
N PRO A 167 13.13 -0.37 -12.81
CA PRO A 167 13.59 -1.25 -11.74
C PRO A 167 12.98 -2.65 -11.89
N ARG A 168 13.78 -3.69 -11.66
CA ARG A 168 13.34 -5.09 -11.62
C ARG A 168 14.01 -5.82 -10.47
N TRP A 169 13.21 -6.49 -9.65
CA TRP A 169 13.71 -7.38 -8.61
C TRP A 169 14.24 -8.68 -9.22
N SER A 170 15.28 -9.24 -8.61
CA SER A 170 15.64 -10.64 -8.82
C SER A 170 14.50 -11.56 -8.31
N PRO A 171 14.36 -12.79 -8.83
CA PRO A 171 13.29 -13.70 -8.43
C PRO A 171 13.25 -14.03 -6.94
N ASP A 172 14.41 -13.99 -6.27
CA ASP A 172 14.56 -14.20 -4.82
C ASP A 172 14.34 -12.91 -4.00
N GLY A 173 14.14 -11.76 -4.66
CA GLY A 173 13.91 -10.47 -4.03
C GLY A 173 15.13 -9.86 -3.33
N THR A 174 16.33 -10.42 -3.50
CA THR A 174 17.55 -9.94 -2.83
C THR A 174 18.26 -8.82 -3.58
N LYS A 175 17.98 -8.66 -4.88
CA LYS A 175 18.68 -7.69 -5.74
C LYS A 175 17.71 -6.91 -6.59
N LEU A 176 18.13 -5.72 -6.98
CA LEU A 176 17.38 -4.86 -7.90
C LEU A 176 18.29 -4.42 -9.05
N ILE A 177 17.86 -4.72 -10.28
CA ILE A 177 18.51 -4.17 -11.49
C ILE A 177 17.72 -2.99 -12.01
N TYR A 178 18.42 -2.06 -12.66
CA TYR A 178 17.81 -0.87 -13.24
C TYR A 178 18.68 -0.25 -14.32
N THR A 179 18.09 0.63 -15.14
CA THR A 179 18.80 1.38 -16.18
C THR A 179 19.06 2.79 -15.69
N SER A 180 20.28 3.31 -15.87
CA SER A 180 20.63 4.69 -15.50
C SER A 180 21.68 5.29 -16.43
N TYR A 181 21.80 6.62 -16.42
CA TYR A 181 22.71 7.39 -17.27
C TYR A 181 23.91 7.97 -16.52
N PHE A 182 24.04 7.69 -15.22
CA PHE A 182 24.85 8.51 -14.30
C PHE A 182 26.37 8.40 -14.45
N ARG A 183 26.88 7.34 -15.08
CA ARG A 183 28.33 7.15 -15.26
C ARG A 183 28.80 7.54 -16.65
N SER A 184 28.25 6.90 -17.67
CA SER A 184 28.72 7.04 -19.05
C SER A 184 28.02 8.18 -19.81
N GLY A 185 26.88 8.68 -19.29
CA GLY A 185 25.95 9.53 -20.06
C GLY A 185 25.09 8.74 -21.06
N PHE A 186 25.29 7.43 -21.16
CA PHE A 186 24.51 6.48 -21.95
C PHE A 186 23.71 5.55 -21.02
N PRO A 187 22.65 4.89 -21.51
CA PRO A 187 21.89 3.96 -20.69
C PRO A 187 22.72 2.71 -20.40
N ASP A 188 23.13 2.57 -19.14
CA ASP A 188 23.79 1.38 -18.60
C ASP A 188 22.87 0.64 -17.63
N ILE A 189 23.08 -0.66 -17.48
CA ILE A 189 22.38 -1.49 -16.50
C ILE A 189 23.21 -1.55 -15.22
N PHE A 190 22.57 -1.25 -14.09
CA PHE A 190 23.15 -1.28 -12.76
C PHE A 190 22.41 -2.29 -11.89
N GLN A 191 23.10 -2.83 -10.89
CA GLN A 191 22.55 -3.73 -9.87
C GLN A 191 22.77 -3.12 -8.49
N ILE A 192 21.81 -3.33 -7.60
CA ILE A 192 21.86 -3.03 -6.18
C ILE A 192 21.56 -4.33 -5.44
N ASP A 193 22.35 -4.60 -4.40
CA ASP A 193 22.21 -5.73 -3.48
C ASP A 193 21.46 -5.32 -2.20
#